data_AF-A0A0L6WP19-F1
#
_entry.id   AF-A0A0L6WP19-F1
#
_cell.length_a   1.000
_cell.length_b   1.000
_cell.length_c   1.000
_cell.angle_alpha   90.00
_cell.angle_beta   90.00
_cell.angle_gamma   90.00
#
_symmetry.space_group_name_H-M   'P 1'
#
loop_
_entity.id
_entity.type
_entity.pdbx_description
1 polymer ?
#
loop_
_entity_poly.entity_id
_entity_poly.type
_entity_poly.pdbx_seq_one_letter_code
_entity_poly.pdbx_strand_id
1 'polypeptide(L)'
;MMTMLCAFAALASQSPNLAAPLAAQINPPPSFPAFISTDQSPAGKSLPVLFPAIETSILLDIARHEFRPMDLCKLDPTSKFRRADMERTDSGGSRVTGARDYPAFHNLLIPLSTYFSVLQAFAASSGDAHATFVIGHGAARYLSHLANLNQKYEWAAVLQYHIHFHLNRRQEMLAGSYTGWSKPDDLLLTEFCLGNARAPNTSRKSTGKHDRDISSETCFAYNKGMCTTSPCPDGRVHKCRRCGAKDHTEKDCKKT
;
A
#
# COMPACT_ATOMS: atom_id res chain seq x y z
N MET A 1 -23.55 29.65 64.24
CA MET A 1 -24.28 29.24 65.45
C MET A 1 -25.75 29.07 65.06
N MET A 2 -26.28 27.83 65.19
CA MET A 2 -27.69 27.44 65.39
C MET A 2 -28.72 27.79 64.27
N THR A 3 -29.22 26.79 63.49
CA THR A 3 -30.47 25.96 63.69
C THR A 3 -31.77 26.80 63.53
N MET A 4 -32.90 26.41 62.92
CA MET A 4 -33.64 25.17 62.59
C MET A 4 -34.74 25.60 61.56
N LEU A 5 -35.11 24.83 60.52
CA LEU A 5 -36.03 23.65 60.42
C LEU A 5 -37.55 23.98 60.36
N CYS A 6 -38.29 23.07 59.68
CA CYS A 6 -39.75 22.86 59.51
C CYS A 6 -40.36 23.46 58.22
N ALA A 7 -40.70 22.70 57.16
CA ALA A 7 -41.61 21.54 56.96
C ALA A 7 -43.11 21.90 56.95
N PHE A 8 -43.78 21.69 55.80
CA PHE A 8 -45.23 21.50 55.69
C PHE A 8 -45.59 20.46 54.62
N ALA A 9 -46.44 19.52 55.03
CA ALA A 9 -47.12 18.46 54.30
C ALA A 9 -48.33 19.04 53.52
N ALA A 10 -48.64 18.65 52.27
CA ALA A 10 -49.33 17.45 51.77
C ALA A 10 -50.82 17.68 51.42
N LEU A 11 -51.26 16.92 50.39
CA LEU A 11 -52.60 16.74 49.80
C LEU A 11 -53.16 17.87 48.93
N ALA A 12 -53.93 17.64 47.87
CA ALA A 12 -54.16 16.54 46.94
C ALA A 12 -55.21 17.08 45.93
N SER A 13 -55.24 16.47 44.74
CA SER A 13 -56.43 16.19 43.91
C SER A 13 -56.64 17.02 42.63
N GLN A 14 -56.94 16.23 41.58
CA GLN A 14 -57.69 16.52 40.35
C GLN A 14 -56.92 16.86 39.08
N SER A 15 -56.70 15.80 38.29
CA SER A 15 -56.54 15.83 36.83
C SER A 15 -57.82 16.31 36.14
N PRO A 16 -57.68 16.85 34.91
CA PRO A 16 -58.49 16.33 33.82
C PRO A 16 -57.61 15.83 32.66
N ASN A 17 -57.97 14.64 32.18
CA ASN A 17 -57.47 14.00 30.96
C ASN A 17 -57.48 14.94 29.76
N LEU A 18 -56.37 15.04 29.03
CA LEU A 18 -56.35 15.33 27.61
C LEU A 18 -55.17 14.61 26.93
N ALA A 19 -55.53 13.76 25.96
CA ALA A 19 -54.74 13.21 24.86
C ALA A 19 -53.46 12.42 25.20
N ALA A 20 -53.57 11.10 25.06
CA ALA A 20 -52.42 10.23 24.88
C ALA A 20 -51.61 10.68 23.65
N PRO A 21 -50.30 10.97 23.77
CA PRO A 21 -49.44 10.92 22.60
C PRO A 21 -49.27 9.43 22.24
N LEU A 22 -49.45 9.11 20.95
CA LEU A 22 -48.98 7.87 20.37
C LEU A 22 -47.53 7.68 20.84
N ALA A 23 -47.30 6.74 21.74
CA ALA A 23 -45.96 6.31 22.08
C ALA A 23 -45.41 5.65 20.82
N ALA A 24 -44.67 6.41 20.02
CA ALA A 24 -43.79 5.83 19.03
C ALA A 24 -42.89 4.85 19.79
N GLN A 25 -43.04 3.55 19.53
CA GLN A 25 -42.04 2.57 19.90
C GLN A 25 -40.73 2.97 19.21
N ILE A 26 -39.91 3.73 19.92
CA ILE A 26 -38.52 3.94 19.54
C ILE A 26 -37.84 2.61 19.86
N ASN A 27 -37.79 1.71 18.88
CA ASN A 27 -36.89 0.58 18.96
C ASN A 27 -35.48 1.14 19.22
N PRO A 28 -34.75 0.66 20.24
CA PRO A 28 -33.38 1.10 20.45
C PRO A 28 -32.59 0.83 19.16
N PRO A 29 -31.70 1.75 18.76
CA PRO A 29 -30.88 1.53 17.59
C PRO A 29 -30.11 0.22 17.76
N PRO A 30 -29.86 -0.53 16.67
CA PRO A 30 -29.12 -1.77 16.73
C PRO A 30 -27.77 -1.52 17.43
N SER A 31 -27.56 -2.17 18.57
CA SER A 31 -26.30 -2.11 19.30
C SER A 31 -25.31 -3.10 18.69
N PHE A 32 -24.07 -2.66 18.45
CA PHE A 32 -23.00 -3.57 18.05
C PHE A 32 -22.74 -4.59 19.16
N PRO A 33 -22.46 -5.87 18.82
CA PRO A 33 -22.11 -6.87 19.82
C PRO A 33 -20.82 -6.44 20.54
N ALA A 34 -20.86 -6.40 21.86
CA ALA A 34 -19.68 -6.13 22.67
C ALA A 34 -18.77 -7.36 22.69
N PHE A 35 -17.46 -7.15 22.51
CA PHE A 35 -16.47 -8.20 22.79
C PHE A 35 -16.34 -8.36 24.30
N ILE A 36 -16.54 -9.58 24.79
CA ILE A 36 -16.39 -9.91 26.21
C ILE A 36 -14.89 -10.01 26.51
N SER A 37 -14.34 -9.04 27.25
CA SER A 37 -12.96 -9.17 27.76
C SER A 37 -12.98 -10.07 28.99
N THR A 38 -12.43 -11.27 28.86
CA THR A 38 -12.01 -12.04 30.04
C THR A 38 -10.75 -11.37 30.59
N ASP A 39 -10.82 -10.81 31.80
CA ASP A 39 -9.78 -10.05 32.52
C ASP A 39 -8.41 -10.75 32.70
N GLN A 40 -8.26 -11.98 32.20
CA GLN A 40 -6.94 -12.60 32.08
C GLN A 40 -6.31 -12.14 30.79
N SER A 41 -5.48 -11.09 30.86
CA SER A 41 -4.44 -10.87 29.88
C SER A 41 -3.45 -12.04 30.03
N PRO A 42 -3.45 -13.06 29.15
CA PRO A 42 -2.41 -14.08 29.21
C PRO A 42 -1.09 -13.33 29.02
N ALA A 43 -0.09 -13.60 29.88
CA ALA A 43 1.24 -13.03 29.73
C ALA A 43 1.64 -13.11 28.26
N GLY A 44 1.65 -11.96 27.58
CA GLY A 44 1.80 -11.91 26.13
C GLY A 44 3.07 -12.63 25.75
N LYS A 45 3.02 -13.44 24.68
CA LYS A 45 4.25 -14.04 24.13
C LYS A 45 5.24 -12.91 23.85
N SER A 46 6.49 -13.05 24.32
CA SER A 46 7.51 -12.03 24.11
C SER A 46 7.79 -11.83 22.62
N LEU A 47 8.23 -10.63 22.22
CA LEU A 47 8.51 -10.31 20.81
C LEU A 47 9.43 -11.33 20.12
N PRO A 48 10.52 -11.84 20.72
CA PRO A 48 11.35 -12.85 20.09
C PRO A 48 10.62 -14.17 19.79
N VAL A 49 9.61 -14.52 20.60
CA VAL A 49 8.78 -15.71 20.38
C VAL A 49 7.80 -15.50 19.23
N LEU A 50 7.26 -14.27 19.07
CA LEU A 50 6.36 -13.91 17.99
C LEU A 50 7.08 -13.73 16.65
N PHE A 51 8.33 -13.27 16.69
CA PHE A 51 9.14 -12.94 15.51
C PHE A 51 10.51 -13.63 15.53
N PRO A 52 10.56 -14.98 15.55
CA PRO A 52 11.81 -15.73 15.72
C PRO A 52 12.79 -15.54 14.55
N ALA A 53 12.31 -15.10 13.38
CA ALA A 53 13.13 -14.83 12.22
C ALA A 53 13.86 -13.47 12.28
N ILE A 54 13.53 -12.60 13.24
CA ILE A 54 14.08 -11.24 13.36
C ILE A 54 15.05 -11.21 14.55
N GLU A 55 16.22 -10.60 14.36
CA GLU A 55 17.21 -10.46 15.43
C GLU A 55 16.64 -9.65 16.60
N THR A 56 17.00 -10.05 17.83
CA THR A 56 16.50 -9.39 19.04
C THR A 56 16.91 -7.91 19.12
N SER A 57 18.11 -7.57 18.63
CA SER A 57 18.58 -6.18 18.49
C SER A 57 17.61 -5.34 17.65
N ILE A 58 17.21 -5.83 16.48
CA ILE A 58 16.26 -5.15 15.58
C ILE A 58 14.90 -4.99 16.25
N LEU A 59 14.42 -6.01 16.96
CA LEU A 59 13.15 -5.92 17.71
C LEU A 59 13.21 -4.83 18.79
N LEU A 60 14.34 -4.71 19.48
CA LEU A 60 14.56 -3.64 20.47
C LEU A 60 14.63 -2.26 19.82
N ASP A 61 15.31 -2.13 18.68
CA ASP A 61 15.39 -0.87 17.94
C ASP A 61 14.00 -0.41 17.48
N ILE A 62 13.13 -1.33 17.06
CA ILE A 62 11.73 -0.99 16.72
C ILE A 62 10.96 -0.57 17.97
N ALA A 63 11.08 -1.33 19.06
CA ALA A 63 10.38 -1.02 20.32
C ALA A 63 10.79 0.33 20.93
N ARG A 64 12.04 0.75 20.71
CA ARG A 64 12.59 2.05 21.15
C ARG A 64 12.37 3.18 20.14
N HIS A 65 11.74 2.91 19.00
CA HIS A 65 11.58 3.87 17.89
C HIS A 65 12.93 4.36 17.33
N GLU A 66 13.98 3.57 17.45
CA GLU A 66 15.35 3.85 16.97
C GLU A 66 15.59 3.31 15.55
N PHE A 67 14.78 2.35 15.12
CA PHE A 67 14.88 1.70 13.80
C PHE A 67 14.59 2.66 12.63
N ARG A 68 15.53 2.77 11.69
CA ARG A 68 15.45 3.77 10.61
C ARG A 68 14.65 3.24 9.41
N PRO A 69 14.04 4.12 8.59
CA PRO A 69 13.29 3.70 7.41
C PRO A 69 14.16 2.93 6.40
N MET A 70 15.42 3.34 6.27
CA MET A 70 16.41 2.70 5.40
C MET A 70 16.80 1.29 5.85
N ASP A 71 16.59 0.96 7.12
CA ASP A 71 16.92 -0.36 7.69
C ASP A 71 15.78 -1.37 7.50
N LEU A 72 14.60 -0.95 6.99
CA LEU A 72 13.43 -1.82 6.80
C LEU A 72 13.77 -3.10 5.99
N CYS A 73 14.77 -3.06 5.10
CA CYS A 73 15.17 -4.19 4.26
C CYS A 73 15.68 -5.37 5.11
N LYS A 74 16.19 -5.09 6.32
CA LYS A 74 16.60 -6.11 7.30
C LYS A 74 15.42 -6.94 7.82
N LEU A 75 14.19 -6.43 7.69
CA LEU A 75 12.97 -7.14 8.07
C LEU A 75 12.41 -8.04 6.97
N ASP A 76 12.91 -7.93 5.74
CA ASP A 76 12.47 -8.77 4.64
C ASP A 76 13.12 -10.18 4.76
N PRO A 77 12.31 -11.25 4.95
CA PRO A 77 12.81 -12.62 5.06
C PRO A 77 13.52 -13.11 3.78
N THR A 78 13.19 -12.50 2.63
CA THR A 78 13.71 -12.87 1.31
C THR A 78 14.92 -12.03 0.90
N SER A 79 15.25 -11.00 1.68
CA SER A 79 16.34 -10.10 1.33
C SER A 79 17.69 -10.84 1.40
N LYS A 80 18.44 -10.75 0.29
CA LYS A 80 19.85 -11.16 0.24
C LYS A 80 20.74 -10.31 1.16
N PHE A 81 20.21 -9.20 1.69
CA PHE A 81 20.87 -8.32 2.66
C PHE A 81 21.32 -9.05 3.92
N ARG A 82 20.58 -10.09 4.34
CA ARG A 82 20.97 -10.92 5.48
C ARG A 82 22.32 -11.64 5.32
N ARG A 83 22.92 -11.65 4.12
CA ARG A 83 24.26 -12.23 3.87
C ARG A 83 25.31 -11.24 3.38
N ALA A 84 24.94 -10.06 2.87
CA ALA A 84 25.87 -9.19 2.14
C ALA A 84 26.40 -8.00 2.96
N ASP A 85 25.72 -7.58 4.02
CA ASP A 85 26.09 -6.38 4.80
C ASP A 85 27.23 -6.60 5.82
N MET A 86 27.76 -7.83 5.93
CA MET A 86 28.97 -8.07 6.73
C MET A 86 30.26 -7.76 5.94
N GLU A 87 30.17 -7.46 4.65
CA GLU A 87 31.35 -7.45 3.75
C GLU A 87 31.62 -6.11 3.04
N ARG A 88 30.88 -5.02 3.31
CA ARG A 88 31.09 -3.76 2.57
C ARG A 88 31.05 -2.50 3.44
N THR A 89 32.00 -2.40 4.36
CA THR A 89 32.47 -1.09 4.84
C THR A 89 33.60 -0.64 3.90
N ASP A 90 33.27 0.19 2.91
CA ASP A 90 34.10 1.35 2.52
C ASP A 90 33.58 1.98 1.23
N SER A 91 33.50 3.31 1.25
CA SER A 91 33.69 4.29 0.16
C SER A 91 32.65 5.40 0.23
N GLY A 92 33.09 6.58 0.65
CA GLY A 92 32.30 7.79 0.75
C GLY A 92 31.64 8.22 -0.56
N GLY A 93 30.46 8.81 -0.42
CA GLY A 93 29.71 9.44 -1.50
C GLY A 93 28.25 9.59 -1.14
N SER A 94 27.85 10.80 -0.74
CA SER A 94 26.46 11.18 -0.52
C SER A 94 25.65 10.96 -1.80
N ARG A 95 24.98 9.81 -1.88
CA ARG A 95 23.90 9.53 -2.82
C ARG A 95 22.83 8.83 -2.03
N VAL A 96 21.62 9.39 -2.03
CA VAL A 96 20.43 8.84 -1.40
C VAL A 96 20.31 7.35 -1.76
N THR A 97 20.65 6.48 -0.81
CA THR A 97 20.82 5.03 -1.03
C THR A 97 19.50 4.27 -1.11
N GLY A 98 18.36 4.91 -0.83
CA GLY A 98 17.04 4.28 -0.80
C GLY A 98 16.64 3.53 -2.06
N ALA A 99 16.99 4.04 -3.25
CA ALA A 99 16.52 3.46 -4.50
C ALA A 99 17.17 2.11 -4.85
N ARG A 100 18.38 1.82 -4.32
CA ARG A 100 19.00 0.49 -4.51
C ARG A 100 18.34 -0.57 -3.63
N ASP A 101 17.98 -0.19 -2.42
CA ASP A 101 17.47 -1.12 -1.42
C ASP A 101 15.97 -1.39 -1.62
N TYR A 102 15.25 -0.40 -2.18
CA TYR A 102 13.84 -0.52 -2.57
C TYR A 102 13.64 -0.17 -4.05
N PRO A 103 13.93 -1.09 -4.98
CA PRO A 103 13.76 -0.82 -6.41
C PRO A 103 12.29 -0.67 -6.82
N ALA A 104 11.35 -1.23 -6.05
CA ALA A 104 9.92 -1.09 -6.29
C ALA A 104 9.10 -1.11 -4.98
N PHE A 105 7.84 -0.68 -5.08
CA PHE A 105 6.90 -0.62 -3.95
C PHE A 105 6.77 -1.94 -3.18
N HIS A 106 6.74 -3.08 -3.87
CA HIS A 106 6.59 -4.39 -3.21
C HIS A 106 7.79 -4.73 -2.32
N ASN A 107 9.00 -4.22 -2.62
CA ASN A 107 10.19 -4.41 -1.79
C ASN A 107 10.10 -3.66 -0.47
N LEU A 108 9.31 -2.58 -0.40
CA LEU A 108 9.05 -1.84 0.84
C LEU A 108 7.84 -2.41 1.59
N LEU A 109 6.82 -2.84 0.86
CA LEU A 109 5.52 -3.20 1.44
C LEU A 109 5.62 -4.30 2.50
N ILE A 110 6.32 -5.39 2.19
CA ILE A 110 6.48 -6.53 3.11
C ILE A 110 7.22 -6.09 4.39
N PRO A 111 8.46 -5.56 4.33
CA PRO A 111 9.17 -5.19 5.54
C PRO A 111 8.47 -4.09 6.35
N LEU A 112 7.81 -3.13 5.69
CA LEU A 112 7.03 -2.11 6.38
C LEU A 112 5.81 -2.71 7.11
N SER A 113 5.15 -3.71 6.53
CA SER A 113 4.06 -4.44 7.20
C SER A 113 4.57 -5.22 8.41
N THR A 114 5.76 -5.82 8.30
CA THR A 114 6.44 -6.50 9.41
C THR A 114 6.80 -5.52 10.53
N TYR A 115 7.33 -4.34 10.18
CA TYR A 115 7.61 -3.27 11.14
C TYR A 115 6.38 -2.91 11.98
N PHE A 116 5.22 -2.68 11.33
CA PHE A 116 3.98 -2.38 12.04
C PHE A 116 3.49 -3.55 12.90
N SER A 117 3.67 -4.79 12.44
CA SER A 117 3.30 -5.97 13.21
C SER A 117 4.10 -6.09 14.50
N VAL A 118 5.42 -5.83 14.44
CA VAL A 118 6.29 -5.79 15.63
C VAL A 118 5.87 -4.65 16.57
N LEU A 119 5.67 -3.45 16.03
CA LEU A 119 5.27 -2.28 16.81
C LEU A 119 3.91 -2.49 17.52
N GLN A 120 2.94 -3.06 16.83
CA GLN A 120 1.63 -3.39 17.39
C GLN A 120 1.72 -4.48 18.45
N ALA A 121 2.51 -5.53 18.23
CA ALA A 121 2.73 -6.59 19.22
C ALA A 121 3.42 -6.05 20.49
N PHE A 122 4.34 -5.11 20.34
CA PHE A 122 4.99 -4.43 21.46
C PHE A 122 3.97 -3.64 22.29
N ALA A 123 3.14 -2.80 21.64
CA ALA A 123 2.06 -2.08 22.32
C ALA A 123 1.08 -3.04 23.02
N ALA A 124 0.69 -4.12 22.36
CA ALA A 124 -0.19 -5.13 22.96
C ALA A 124 0.44 -5.80 24.19
N SER A 125 1.75 -6.07 24.16
CA SER A 125 2.47 -6.66 25.30
C SER A 125 2.54 -5.74 26.52
N SER A 126 2.43 -4.43 26.33
CA SER A 126 2.35 -3.44 27.41
C SER A 126 0.95 -3.29 28.03
N GLY A 127 -0.06 -3.95 27.43
CA GLY A 127 -1.46 -3.81 27.84
C GLY A 127 -2.14 -2.54 27.33
N ASP A 128 -1.45 -1.73 26.51
CA ASP A 128 -2.02 -0.51 25.93
C ASP A 128 -2.91 -0.84 24.72
N ALA A 129 -4.18 -1.15 24.99
CA ALA A 129 -5.18 -1.43 23.98
C ALA A 129 -5.41 -0.24 23.02
N HIS A 130 -5.28 0.99 23.53
CA HIS A 130 -5.47 2.19 22.71
C HIS A 130 -4.32 2.34 21.71
N ALA A 131 -3.06 2.28 22.16
CA ALA A 131 -1.91 2.33 21.26
C ALA A 131 -1.95 1.17 20.26
N THR A 132 -2.29 -0.04 20.70
CA THR A 132 -2.45 -1.21 19.82
C THR A 132 -3.43 -0.95 18.69
N PHE A 133 -4.60 -0.38 19.00
CA PHE A 133 -5.60 -0.01 18.00
C PHE A 133 -5.10 1.10 17.07
N VAL A 134 -4.53 2.19 17.64
CA VAL A 134 -4.06 3.35 16.86
C VAL A 134 -2.94 2.94 15.90
N ILE A 135 -2.00 2.10 16.33
CA ILE A 135 -0.93 1.58 15.49
C ILE A 135 -1.51 0.72 14.36
N GLY A 136 -2.36 -0.26 14.69
CA GLY A 136 -2.95 -1.16 13.67
C GLY A 136 -3.79 -0.41 12.64
N HIS A 137 -4.64 0.51 13.10
CA HIS A 137 -5.45 1.36 12.22
C HIS A 137 -4.59 2.30 11.37
N GLY A 138 -3.61 2.96 12.01
CA GLY A 138 -2.67 3.85 11.34
C GLY A 138 -1.85 3.12 10.26
N ALA A 139 -1.35 1.93 10.56
CA ALA A 139 -0.64 1.08 9.62
C ALA A 139 -1.49 0.77 8.38
N ALA A 140 -2.72 0.32 8.57
CA ALA A 140 -3.63 0.01 7.46
C ALA A 140 -3.91 1.23 6.57
N ARG A 141 -4.17 2.40 7.18
CA ARG A 141 -4.36 3.65 6.43
C ARG A 141 -3.10 4.06 5.68
N TYR A 142 -1.94 3.99 6.33
CA TYR A 142 -0.68 4.41 5.74
C TYR A 142 -0.26 3.53 4.57
N LEU A 143 -0.38 2.20 4.70
CA LEU A 143 -0.08 1.28 3.61
C LEU A 143 -1.00 1.51 2.41
N SER A 144 -2.29 1.75 2.66
CA SER A 144 -3.26 2.09 1.60
C SER A 144 -2.93 3.43 0.93
N HIS A 145 -2.53 4.42 1.71
CA HIS A 145 -2.10 5.72 1.21
C HIS A 145 -0.84 5.59 0.35
N LEU A 146 0.15 4.85 0.80
CA LEU A 146 1.39 4.64 0.05
C LEU A 146 1.15 3.89 -1.27
N ALA A 147 0.24 2.90 -1.26
CA ALA A 147 -0.21 2.24 -2.48
C ALA A 147 -0.88 3.23 -3.45
N ASN A 148 -1.72 4.13 -2.95
CA ASN A 148 -2.36 5.18 -3.76
C ASN A 148 -1.32 6.16 -4.35
N LEU A 149 -0.34 6.58 -3.56
CA LEU A 149 0.75 7.43 -4.05
C LEU A 149 1.57 6.72 -5.12
N ASN A 150 1.90 5.44 -4.93
CA ASN A 150 2.63 4.65 -5.91
C ASN A 150 1.89 4.48 -7.25
N GLN A 151 0.55 4.57 -7.26
CA GLN A 151 -0.23 4.58 -8.50
C GLN A 151 -0.18 5.93 -9.23
N LYS A 152 -0.04 7.04 -8.49
CA LYS A 152 -0.12 8.42 -9.02
C LYS A 152 1.23 9.03 -9.35
N TYR A 153 2.27 8.67 -8.61
CA TYR A 153 3.57 9.33 -8.63
C TYR A 153 4.70 8.34 -8.86
N GLU A 154 5.81 8.83 -9.41
CA GLU A 154 7.00 8.03 -9.66
C GLU A 154 7.52 7.40 -8.37
N TRP A 155 7.96 6.14 -8.45
CA TRP A 155 8.32 5.37 -7.25
C TRP A 155 9.44 6.04 -6.43
N ALA A 156 10.44 6.63 -7.09
CA ALA A 156 11.53 7.32 -6.41
C ALA A 156 11.02 8.49 -5.53
N ALA A 157 10.03 9.23 -6.00
CA ALA A 157 9.40 10.32 -5.24
C ALA A 157 8.59 9.79 -4.04
N VAL A 158 7.81 8.72 -4.25
CA VAL A 158 7.04 8.07 -3.19
C VAL A 158 7.96 7.48 -2.10
N LEU A 159 9.12 6.97 -2.48
CA LEU A 159 10.13 6.49 -1.54
C LEU A 159 10.72 7.64 -0.71
N GLN A 160 11.02 8.80 -1.32
CA GLN A 160 11.47 9.98 -0.56
C GLN A 160 10.41 10.46 0.43
N TYR A 161 9.14 10.50 -0.01
CA TYR A 161 8.02 10.80 0.86
C TYR A 161 7.98 9.83 2.06
N HIS A 162 8.08 8.52 1.81
CA HIS A 162 8.06 7.51 2.86
C HIS A 162 9.19 7.71 3.89
N ILE A 163 10.43 7.91 3.43
CA ILE A 163 11.59 8.07 4.31
C ILE A 163 11.37 9.24 5.28
N HIS A 164 11.03 10.42 4.77
CA HIS A 164 10.82 11.61 5.60
C HIS A 164 9.58 11.48 6.49
N PHE A 165 8.49 10.92 5.95
CA PHE A 165 7.29 10.65 6.72
C PHE A 165 7.59 9.76 7.93
N HIS A 166 8.29 8.65 7.72
CA HIS A 166 8.63 7.70 8.78
C HIS A 166 9.59 8.35 9.81
N LEU A 167 10.57 9.14 9.38
CA LEU A 167 11.41 9.91 10.32
C LEU A 167 10.58 10.84 11.23
N ASN A 168 9.60 11.55 10.69
CA ASN A 168 8.70 12.40 11.47
C ASN A 168 7.87 11.56 12.46
N ARG A 169 7.29 10.44 12.01
CA ARG A 169 6.50 9.55 12.88
C ARG A 169 7.33 8.96 14.01
N ARG A 170 8.63 8.69 13.81
CA ARG A 170 9.51 8.23 14.90
C ARG A 170 9.64 9.27 16.00
N GLN A 171 9.79 10.54 15.66
CA GLN A 171 9.84 11.61 16.66
C GLN A 171 8.53 11.73 17.45
N GLU A 172 7.39 11.58 16.77
CA GLU A 172 6.08 11.55 17.44
C GLU A 172 5.92 10.35 18.38
N MET A 173 6.37 9.16 17.97
CA MET A 173 6.30 7.96 18.80
C MET A 173 7.22 8.03 20.02
N LEU A 174 8.37 8.72 19.93
CA LEU A 174 9.19 9.04 21.11
C LEU A 174 8.45 9.93 22.11
N ALA A 175 7.52 10.78 21.65
CA ALA A 175 6.61 11.55 22.49
C ALA A 175 5.33 10.77 22.88
N GLY A 176 5.25 9.48 22.56
CA GLY A 176 4.10 8.61 22.87
C GLY A 176 2.90 8.76 21.94
N SER A 177 3.01 9.53 20.84
CA SER A 177 1.92 9.72 19.88
C SER A 177 2.08 8.79 18.67
N TYR A 178 1.09 7.92 18.47
CA TYR A 178 1.03 7.01 17.31
C TYR A 178 0.05 7.49 16.21
N THR A 179 -0.69 8.57 16.47
CA THR A 179 -1.81 8.99 15.61
C THR A 179 -1.37 9.49 14.23
N GLY A 180 -0.13 9.95 14.09
CA GLY A 180 0.39 10.50 12.84
C GLY A 180 0.41 9.49 11.69
N TRP A 181 0.51 8.19 11.97
CA TRP A 181 0.46 7.16 10.92
C TRP A 181 -0.84 7.17 10.12
N SER A 182 -1.95 7.62 10.73
CA SER A 182 -3.25 7.69 10.07
C SER A 182 -3.45 8.93 9.18
N LYS A 183 -2.53 9.89 9.23
CA LYS A 183 -2.68 11.22 8.61
C LYS A 183 -1.64 11.41 7.50
N PRO A 184 -2.06 11.67 6.25
CA PRO A 184 -1.14 12.13 5.22
C PRO A 184 -0.43 13.41 5.65
N ASP A 185 0.82 13.54 5.24
CA ASP A 185 1.61 14.77 5.38
C ASP A 185 1.59 15.55 4.07
N ASP A 186 0.81 16.64 4.01
CA ASP A 186 0.59 17.43 2.79
C ASP A 186 1.83 18.23 2.37
N LEU A 187 2.68 18.61 3.34
CA LEU A 187 3.93 19.32 3.06
C LEU A 187 4.91 18.38 2.37
N LEU A 188 5.11 17.18 2.91
CA LEU A 188 5.95 16.17 2.27
C LEU A 188 5.38 15.72 0.92
N LEU A 189 4.06 15.66 0.78
CA LEU A 189 3.42 15.33 -0.50
C LEU A 189 3.72 16.40 -1.55
N THR A 190 3.63 17.67 -1.16
CA THR A 190 3.95 18.81 -2.01
C THR A 190 5.42 18.81 -2.42
N GLU A 191 6.30 18.58 -1.46
CA GLU A 191 7.75 18.60 -1.66
C GLU A 191 8.23 17.47 -2.59
N PHE A 192 7.78 16.23 -2.35
CA PHE A 192 8.34 15.07 -3.06
C PHE A 192 7.47 14.62 -4.25
N CYS A 193 6.15 14.65 -4.14
CA CYS A 193 5.27 13.95 -5.07
C CYS A 193 4.67 14.86 -6.16
N LEU A 194 4.21 16.08 -5.85
CA LEU A 194 3.41 16.88 -6.79
C LEU A 194 4.09 17.15 -8.14
N GLY A 195 5.41 17.35 -8.16
CA GLY A 195 6.19 17.54 -9.40
C GLY A 195 6.53 16.24 -10.16
N ASN A 196 6.22 15.08 -9.58
CA ASN A 196 6.67 13.76 -10.04
C ASN A 196 5.48 12.83 -10.34
N ALA A 197 4.41 13.37 -10.93
CA ALA A 197 3.28 12.55 -11.38
C ALA A 197 3.73 11.54 -12.43
N ARG A 198 3.24 10.30 -12.33
CA ARG A 198 3.47 9.29 -13.38
C ARG A 198 2.84 9.81 -14.66
N ALA A 199 3.56 9.62 -15.77
CA ALA A 199 2.95 9.83 -17.07
C ALA A 199 1.66 8.99 -17.13
N PRO A 200 0.53 9.58 -17.54
CA PRO A 200 -0.68 8.80 -17.76
C PRO A 200 -0.28 7.67 -18.69
N ASN A 201 -0.60 6.45 -18.26
CA ASN A 201 -0.38 5.25 -19.05
C ASN A 201 -1.38 5.32 -20.21
N THR A 202 -1.12 6.23 -21.14
CA THR A 202 -1.71 6.20 -22.46
C THR A 202 -1.25 4.86 -22.97
N SER A 203 -2.17 3.91 -23.02
CA SER A 203 -2.03 2.82 -23.98
C SER A 203 -1.57 3.51 -25.24
N ARG A 204 -0.39 3.12 -25.74
CA ARG A 204 0.11 3.61 -27.02
C ARG A 204 -0.99 3.29 -28.03
N LYS A 205 -1.94 4.21 -28.25
CA LYS A 205 -2.58 4.33 -29.54
C LYS A 205 -1.41 4.61 -30.44
N SER A 206 -1.05 3.60 -31.21
CA SER A 206 -0.13 3.69 -32.32
C SER A 206 -0.72 4.66 -33.35
N THR A 207 -0.69 5.95 -33.05
CA THR A 207 -0.92 7.04 -33.99
C THR A 207 0.43 7.66 -34.28
N GLY A 208 1.27 6.83 -34.88
CA GLY A 208 2.35 7.24 -35.76
C GLY A 208 2.18 6.39 -37.00
N LYS A 209 1.24 6.80 -37.87
CA LYS A 209 1.14 6.25 -39.23
C LYS A 209 2.39 6.76 -39.96
N HIS A 210 3.53 6.10 -39.71
CA HIS A 210 4.56 6.07 -40.72
C HIS A 210 3.88 5.41 -41.92
N ASP A 211 3.76 6.17 -43.00
CA ASP A 211 3.45 5.67 -44.32
C ASP A 211 4.61 4.75 -44.71
N ARG A 212 4.62 3.54 -44.14
CA ARG A 212 5.55 2.51 -44.55
C ARG A 212 5.05 2.07 -45.90
N ASP A 213 5.90 2.27 -46.91
CA ASP A 213 5.69 1.69 -48.22
C ASP A 213 5.68 0.16 -48.11
N ILE A 214 4.46 -0.39 -47.95
CA ILE A 214 4.21 -1.83 -47.85
C ILE A 214 4.16 -2.49 -49.24
N SER A 215 4.38 -1.74 -50.32
CA SER A 215 4.38 -2.26 -51.70
C SER A 215 5.50 -3.27 -51.97
N SER A 216 6.53 -3.29 -51.11
CA SER A 216 7.63 -4.26 -51.15
C SER A 216 7.46 -5.44 -50.19
N GLU A 217 6.51 -5.35 -49.24
CA GLU A 217 6.28 -6.38 -48.24
C GLU A 217 5.55 -7.59 -48.83
N THR A 218 5.86 -8.78 -48.31
CA THR A 218 5.22 -10.02 -48.79
C THR A 218 3.84 -10.18 -48.16
N CYS A 219 2.83 -10.54 -48.97
CA CYS A 219 1.51 -10.89 -48.47
C CYS A 219 1.54 -12.26 -47.77
N PHE A 220 1.32 -12.28 -46.46
CA PHE A 220 1.26 -13.53 -45.69
C PHE A 220 -0.04 -14.30 -45.94
N ALA A 221 -1.15 -13.60 -46.22
CA ALA A 221 -2.42 -14.24 -46.54
C ALA A 221 -2.35 -15.01 -47.87
N TYR A 222 -1.60 -14.49 -48.85
CA TYR A 222 -1.28 -15.21 -50.10
C TYR A 222 -0.53 -16.51 -49.82
N ASN A 223 0.54 -16.47 -49.02
CA ASN A 223 1.32 -17.66 -48.67
C ASN A 223 0.53 -18.71 -47.87
N LYS A 224 -0.58 -18.31 -47.23
CA LYS A 224 -1.50 -19.21 -46.54
C LYS A 224 -2.64 -19.74 -47.44
N GLY A 225 -2.79 -19.22 -48.66
CA GLY A 225 -3.88 -19.51 -49.59
C GLY A 225 -5.17 -18.73 -49.31
N MET A 226 -5.11 -17.69 -48.48
CA MET A 226 -6.28 -16.90 -48.05
C MET A 226 -6.44 -15.58 -48.83
N CYS A 227 -5.44 -15.19 -49.62
CA CYS A 227 -5.52 -14.02 -50.50
C CYS A 227 -5.29 -14.47 -51.94
N THR A 228 -6.35 -14.38 -52.75
CA THR A 228 -6.37 -14.82 -54.16
C THR A 228 -6.46 -13.65 -55.15
N THR A 229 -6.83 -12.46 -54.67
CA THR A 229 -6.96 -11.24 -55.48
C THR A 229 -5.58 -10.67 -55.83
N SER A 230 -5.31 -10.47 -57.12
CA SER A 230 -4.08 -9.84 -57.64
C SER A 230 -4.44 -8.60 -58.46
N PRO A 231 -3.98 -7.38 -58.10
CA PRO A 231 -3.06 -7.08 -56.99
C PRO A 231 -3.71 -7.26 -55.60
N CYS A 232 -2.87 -7.45 -54.57
CA CYS A 232 -3.30 -7.67 -53.20
C CYS A 232 -4.13 -6.46 -52.69
N PRO A 233 -5.31 -6.68 -52.06
CA PRO A 233 -6.11 -5.59 -51.50
C PRO A 233 -5.36 -4.76 -50.45
N ASP A 234 -4.42 -5.39 -49.73
CA ASP A 234 -3.58 -4.74 -48.72
C ASP A 234 -2.31 -4.08 -49.32
N GLY A 235 -2.19 -4.02 -50.65
CA GLY A 235 -1.05 -3.39 -51.34
C GLY A 235 0.27 -4.16 -51.25
N ARG A 236 0.28 -5.40 -50.73
CA ARG A 236 1.48 -6.24 -50.54
C ARG A 236 1.78 -7.12 -51.77
N VAL A 237 3.02 -7.55 -51.93
CA VAL A 237 3.45 -8.42 -53.05
C VAL A 237 3.07 -9.89 -52.79
N HIS A 238 2.40 -10.50 -53.77
CA HIS A 238 2.21 -11.94 -53.84
C HIS A 238 3.50 -12.61 -54.34
N LYS A 239 4.32 -13.09 -53.39
CA LYS A 239 5.50 -13.92 -53.66
C LYS A 239 5.64 -15.00 -52.59
N CYS A 240 6.13 -16.16 -52.98
CA CYS A 240 6.49 -17.26 -52.10
C CYS A 240 7.55 -16.80 -51.11
N ARG A 241 7.30 -17.01 -49.81
CA ARG A 241 8.25 -16.60 -48.76
C ARG A 241 9.54 -17.41 -48.77
N ARG A 242 9.49 -18.68 -49.22
CA ARG A 242 10.66 -19.58 -49.24
C ARG A 242 11.61 -19.32 -50.42
N CYS A 243 11.08 -19.09 -51.61
CA CYS A 243 11.91 -18.99 -52.82
C CYS A 243 11.82 -17.64 -53.54
N GLY A 244 10.87 -16.77 -53.16
CA GLY A 244 10.66 -15.46 -53.78
C GLY A 244 9.88 -15.46 -55.09
N ALA A 245 9.48 -16.62 -55.61
CA ALA A 245 8.74 -16.73 -56.88
C ALA A 245 7.29 -16.25 -56.72
N LYS A 246 6.67 -15.74 -57.80
CA LYS A 246 5.32 -15.12 -57.79
C LYS A 246 4.19 -16.03 -58.27
N ASP A 247 4.56 -17.21 -58.76
CA ASP A 247 3.70 -18.19 -59.41
C ASP A 247 3.04 -19.17 -58.43
N HIS A 248 3.59 -19.29 -57.21
CA HIS A 248 3.10 -20.24 -56.22
C HIS A 248 3.14 -19.69 -54.80
N THR A 249 2.31 -20.27 -53.93
CA THR A 249 2.30 -19.97 -52.49
C THR A 249 3.39 -20.75 -51.76
N GLU A 250 3.74 -20.37 -50.53
CA GLU A 250 4.69 -21.12 -49.71
C GLU A 250 4.32 -22.61 -49.55
N LYS A 251 3.03 -22.95 -49.56
CA LYS A 251 2.56 -24.34 -49.44
C LYS A 251 2.95 -25.20 -50.64
N ASP A 252 3.00 -24.60 -51.83
CA ASP A 252 3.28 -25.27 -53.11
C ASP A 252 4.76 -25.15 -53.51
N CYS A 253 5.59 -24.61 -52.61
CA CYS A 253 7.01 -24.41 -52.86
C CYS A 253 7.79 -25.72 -52.81
N LYS A 254 8.41 -26.09 -53.94
CA LYS A 254 9.26 -27.28 -54.08
C LYS A 254 10.71 -27.07 -53.63
N LYS A 255 11.05 -25.87 -53.17
CA LYS A 255 12.38 -25.55 -52.66
C LYS A 255 12.45 -25.95 -51.18
N THR A 256 13.22 -27.02 -50.90
CA THR A 256 13.62 -27.45 -49.55
C THR A 256 14.63 -26.50 -48.96
#